data_AF-M1BMS9-F1
#
_entry.id   AF-M1BMS9-F1
#
_cell.length_a   1.000
_cell.length_b   1.000
_cell.length_c   1.000
_cell.angle_alpha   90.00
_cell.angle_beta   90.00
_cell.angle_gamma   90.00
#
_symmetry.space_group_name_H-M   'P 1'
#
loop_
_entity.id
_entity.type
_entity.pdbx_description
1 polymer ?
#
loop_
_entity_poly.entity_id
_entity_poly.type
_entity_poly.pdbx_seq_one_letter_code
_entity_poly.pdbx_strand_id
1 'polypeptide(L)'
;MGSLIGHVIPGFGFFLIGIWHLLNQIKLHAFHPKSYTSLPWFPAPKIRYAELFVIMFGTLLSISMELFIGPSKHQPFDSDGTIPSYHLHNFEHANISLTFFVYASFSILFDKIIPSTLTQNGLTLFLGAVAFGQELLLFHLHSTDHMGVEGQYHWLLQVIIFSTFVTTLLGIPFPKSFLNSFVRSYSIMFQGIWMMVIGIMLWTPEFIAKGCFINFEEGHKVVRCHNKEALERAKSLVNIQFSWYLVGITVFTLSLYLVLVNFFRENVEYFSLISKFHEEEDLFEDVEAQKKKLVNHIGEQKRFVEMGKRENN
;
A
#
# COMPACT_ATOMS: atom_id res chain seq x y z
N MET A 1 -20.71 12.52 -2.75
CA MET A 1 -20.23 13.93 -2.77
C MET A 1 -19.19 14.19 -1.68
N GLY A 2 -18.24 15.10 -1.92
CA GLY A 2 -17.13 15.43 -1.03
C GLY A 2 -17.59 15.92 0.35
N SER A 3 -17.27 15.16 1.39
CA SER A 3 -17.42 15.59 2.78
C SER A 3 -16.10 15.41 3.51
N LEU A 4 -15.95 16.06 4.67
CA LEU A 4 -14.80 15.84 5.55
C LEU A 4 -14.55 14.34 5.76
N ILE A 5 -15.60 13.60 6.16
CA ILE A 5 -15.52 12.17 6.46
C ILE A 5 -15.29 11.36 5.18
N GLY A 6 -15.98 11.71 4.10
CA GLY A 6 -15.86 11.06 2.79
C GLY A 6 -14.47 11.18 2.16
N HIS A 7 -13.66 12.15 2.57
CA HIS A 7 -12.27 12.28 2.16
C HIS A 7 -11.29 11.65 3.16
N VAL A 8 -11.50 11.89 4.46
CA VAL A 8 -10.57 11.44 5.50
C VAL A 8 -10.57 9.92 5.65
N ILE A 9 -11.73 9.26 5.65
CA ILE A 9 -11.80 7.81 5.83
C ILE A 9 -11.13 7.05 4.67
N PRO A 10 -11.50 7.29 3.39
CA PRO A 10 -10.81 6.65 2.28
C PRO A 10 -9.33 7.04 2.21
N GLY A 11 -9.01 8.30 2.51
CA GLY A 11 -7.63 8.77 2.58
C GLY A 11 -6.78 8.01 3.59
N PHE A 12 -7.32 7.74 4.78
CA PHE A 12 -6.66 6.91 5.78
C PHE A 12 -6.47 5.47 5.30
N GLY A 13 -7.47 4.90 4.61
CA GLY A 13 -7.37 3.58 3.99
C GLY A 13 -6.23 3.49 2.98
N PHE A 14 -6.17 4.41 2.01
CA PHE A 14 -5.08 4.48 1.03
C PHE A 14 -3.72 4.71 1.69
N PHE A 15 -3.65 5.54 2.74
CA PHE A 15 -2.41 5.74 3.50
C PHE A 15 -1.91 4.43 4.12
N LEU A 16 -2.79 3.69 4.81
CA LEU A 16 -2.44 2.41 5.44
C LEU A 16 -1.99 1.37 4.41
N ILE A 17 -2.70 1.24 3.29
CA ILE A 17 -2.32 0.32 2.21
C ILE A 17 -0.99 0.75 1.57
N GLY A 18 -0.82 2.05 1.31
CA GLY A 18 0.38 2.61 0.71
C GLY A 18 1.62 2.40 1.57
N ILE A 19 1.55 2.69 2.88
CA ILE A 19 2.67 2.47 3.79
C ILE A 19 2.93 0.96 4.01
N TRP A 20 1.88 0.15 4.06
CA TRP A 20 1.99 -1.31 4.11
C TRP A 20 2.75 -1.86 2.88
N HIS A 21 2.40 -1.39 1.68
CA HIS A 21 3.13 -1.76 0.47
C HIS A 21 4.57 -1.26 0.53
N LEU A 22 4.79 0.02 0.88
CA LEU A 22 6.11 0.63 0.91
C LEU A 22 7.07 -0.18 1.81
N LEU A 23 6.66 -0.45 3.05
CA LEU A 23 7.45 -1.22 4.01
C LEU A 23 7.78 -2.62 3.49
N ASN A 24 6.80 -3.32 2.91
CA ASN A 24 7.02 -4.67 2.40
C ASN A 24 7.85 -4.71 1.11
N GLN A 25 7.74 -3.72 0.22
CA GLN A 25 8.61 -3.63 -0.96
C GLN A 25 10.07 -3.39 -0.55
N ILE A 26 10.31 -2.49 0.41
CA ILE A 26 11.66 -2.22 0.94
C ILE A 26 12.22 -3.47 1.59
N LYS A 27 11.44 -4.13 2.45
CA LYS A 27 11.81 -5.39 3.09
C LYS A 27 12.17 -6.46 2.05
N LEU A 28 11.32 -6.67 1.05
CA LEU A 28 11.53 -7.67 0.00
C LEU A 28 12.79 -7.37 -0.81
N HIS A 29 13.04 -6.10 -1.14
CA HIS A 29 14.24 -5.67 -1.84
C HIS A 29 15.51 -5.86 -1.01
N ALA A 30 15.46 -5.54 0.28
CA ALA A 30 16.61 -5.70 1.19
C ALA A 30 17.02 -7.18 1.33
N PHE A 31 16.06 -8.09 1.44
CA PHE A 31 16.35 -9.54 1.52
C PHE A 31 16.78 -10.15 0.18
N HIS A 32 16.24 -9.66 -0.94
CA HIS A 32 16.44 -10.27 -2.26
C HIS A 32 16.80 -9.25 -3.34
N PRO A 33 17.93 -8.52 -3.22
CA PRO A 33 18.24 -7.40 -4.13
C PRO A 33 18.44 -7.84 -5.59
N LYS A 34 18.96 -9.06 -5.82
CA LYS A 34 19.25 -9.59 -7.16
C LYS A 34 18.08 -10.35 -7.81
N SER A 35 17.16 -10.88 -7.00
CA SER A 35 16.03 -11.70 -7.44
C SER A 35 14.67 -11.05 -7.12
N TYR A 36 14.69 -9.75 -6.84
CA TYR A 36 13.50 -8.97 -6.50
C TYR A 36 12.40 -9.14 -7.55
N THR A 37 11.18 -9.36 -7.07
CA THR A 37 9.97 -9.37 -7.89
C THR A 37 8.88 -8.66 -7.11
N SER A 38 8.30 -7.62 -7.70
CA SER A 38 7.23 -6.84 -7.10
C SER A 38 5.98 -7.69 -6.93
N LEU A 39 5.40 -7.65 -5.73
CA LEU A 39 4.05 -8.17 -5.47
C LEU A 39 3.01 -7.04 -5.57
N PRO A 40 1.80 -7.33 -6.08
CA PRO A 40 0.71 -6.36 -6.13
C PRO A 40 -0.02 -6.19 -4.78
N TRP A 41 0.07 -7.18 -3.90
CA TRP A 41 -0.43 -7.18 -2.52
C TRP A 41 0.47 -8.08 -1.66
N PHE A 42 0.47 -7.92 -0.34
CA PHE A 42 1.38 -8.65 0.55
C PHE A 42 0.64 -9.54 1.56
N PRO A 43 1.10 -10.79 1.75
CA PRO A 43 0.50 -11.67 2.74
C PRO A 43 0.89 -11.26 4.16
N ALA A 44 -0.09 -11.21 5.06
CA ALA A 44 0.17 -10.99 6.49
C ALA A 44 0.36 -12.31 7.27
N PRO A 45 1.17 -12.35 8.34
CA PRO A 45 1.55 -13.59 9.01
C PRO A 45 0.39 -14.43 9.58
N LYS A 46 -0.65 -13.78 10.13
CA LYS A 46 -1.78 -14.46 10.77
C LYS A 46 -2.98 -14.64 9.83
N ILE A 47 -3.18 -13.69 8.92
CA ILE A 47 -4.30 -13.66 7.99
C ILE A 47 -3.71 -13.36 6.61
N ARG A 48 -3.47 -14.40 5.81
CA ARG A 48 -2.79 -14.27 4.50
C ARG A 48 -3.38 -13.13 3.67
N TYR A 49 -4.70 -13.05 3.56
CA TYR A 49 -5.40 -12.05 2.74
C TYR A 49 -5.84 -10.80 3.50
N ALA A 50 -5.18 -10.45 4.63
CA ALA A 50 -5.61 -9.33 5.49
C ALA A 50 -5.80 -8.02 4.72
N GLU A 51 -4.82 -7.67 3.89
CA GLU A 51 -4.86 -6.47 3.03
C GLU A 51 -6.09 -6.47 2.13
N LEU A 52 -6.33 -7.58 1.42
CA LEU A 52 -7.45 -7.72 0.49
C LEU A 52 -8.80 -7.70 1.23
N PHE A 53 -8.89 -8.30 2.41
CA PHE A 53 -10.10 -8.22 3.24
C PHE A 53 -10.38 -6.81 3.74
N VAL A 54 -9.34 -6.05 4.11
CA VAL A 54 -9.48 -4.64 4.47
C VAL A 54 -10.00 -3.82 3.28
N ILE A 55 -9.47 -4.06 2.07
CA ILE A 55 -9.97 -3.40 0.86
C ILE A 55 -11.42 -3.79 0.59
N MET A 56 -11.77 -5.08 0.65
CA MET A 56 -13.15 -5.54 0.43
C MET A 56 -14.12 -4.94 1.45
N PHE A 57 -13.77 -4.95 2.74
CA PHE A 57 -14.61 -4.37 3.78
C PHE A 57 -14.76 -2.86 3.60
N GLY A 58 -13.67 -2.13 3.36
CA GLY A 58 -13.68 -0.69 3.17
C GLY A 58 -14.51 -0.27 1.95
N THR A 59 -14.40 -1.00 0.84
CA THR A 59 -15.16 -0.75 -0.39
C THR A 59 -16.65 -1.09 -0.23
N LEU A 60 -16.99 -2.18 0.45
CA LEU A 60 -18.39 -2.49 0.79
C LEU A 60 -19.00 -1.43 1.71
N LEU A 61 -18.24 -0.97 2.71
CA LEU A 61 -18.67 0.11 3.59
C LEU A 61 -18.88 1.40 2.79
N SER A 62 -17.96 1.75 1.90
CA SER A 62 -18.06 2.92 1.01
C SER A 62 -19.32 2.86 0.14
N ILE A 63 -19.56 1.73 -0.54
CA ILE A 63 -20.79 1.51 -1.34
C ILE A 63 -22.04 1.65 -0.46
N SER A 64 -22.01 1.07 0.74
CA SER A 64 -23.13 1.16 1.68
C SER A 64 -23.40 2.59 2.13
N MET A 65 -22.35 3.35 2.40
CA MET A 65 -22.44 4.76 2.78
C MET A 65 -22.98 5.63 1.65
N GLU A 66 -22.54 5.43 0.42
CA GLU A 66 -22.96 6.24 -0.73
C GLU A 66 -24.42 5.93 -1.16
N LEU A 67 -24.82 4.66 -1.16
CA LEU A 67 -26.11 4.24 -1.73
C LEU A 67 -27.25 4.04 -0.72
N PHE A 68 -26.94 3.68 0.53
CA PHE A 68 -27.96 3.21 1.49
C PHE A 68 -27.93 3.94 2.84
N ILE A 69 -26.77 4.36 3.36
CA ILE A 69 -26.68 4.94 4.71
C ILE A 69 -26.64 6.47 4.65
N GLY A 70 -25.80 7.04 3.80
CA GLY A 70 -25.64 8.48 3.66
C GLY A 70 -26.88 9.20 3.12
N PRO A 71 -27.61 8.65 2.13
CA PRO A 71 -28.81 9.31 1.64
C PRO A 71 -29.98 9.30 2.62
N SER A 72 -30.72 10.41 2.70
CA SER A 72 -31.84 10.61 3.63
C SER A 72 -32.98 9.59 3.51
N LYS A 73 -33.24 9.07 2.30
CA LYS A 73 -34.29 8.04 2.07
C LYS A 73 -33.80 6.62 2.37
N HIS A 74 -32.52 6.44 2.69
CA HIS A 74 -31.85 5.15 2.86
C HIS A 74 -32.04 4.15 1.70
N GLN A 75 -32.33 4.67 0.51
CA GLN A 75 -32.37 3.92 -0.74
C GLN A 75 -31.83 4.79 -1.89
N PRO A 76 -31.28 4.18 -2.95
CA PRO A 76 -30.65 4.92 -4.03
C PRO A 76 -31.62 5.38 -5.14
N PHE A 77 -32.88 4.92 -5.14
CA PHE A 77 -33.87 5.20 -6.17
C PHE A 77 -34.98 6.14 -5.68
N ASP A 78 -35.64 6.82 -6.61
CA ASP A 78 -36.91 7.52 -6.37
C ASP A 78 -38.11 6.58 -6.43
N SER A 79 -39.29 7.09 -6.08
CA SER A 79 -40.54 6.30 -6.05
C SER A 79 -40.97 5.77 -7.43
N ASP A 80 -40.46 6.38 -8.50
CA ASP A 80 -40.67 5.95 -9.89
C ASP A 80 -39.58 4.99 -10.39
N GLY A 81 -38.62 4.63 -9.53
CA GLY A 81 -37.49 3.75 -9.86
C GLY A 81 -36.33 4.44 -10.57
N THR A 82 -36.39 5.76 -10.80
CA THR A 82 -35.27 6.51 -11.38
C THR A 82 -34.18 6.78 -10.34
N ILE A 83 -32.98 7.14 -10.80
CA ILE A 83 -31.92 7.63 -9.91
C ILE A 83 -32.14 9.14 -9.75
N PRO A 84 -32.38 9.64 -8.53
CA PRO A 84 -32.55 11.06 -8.30
C PRO A 84 -31.27 11.82 -8.70
N SER A 85 -31.39 13.01 -9.27
CA SER A 85 -30.23 13.79 -9.75
C SER A 85 -29.18 14.03 -8.68
N TYR A 86 -29.60 14.25 -7.43
CA TYR A 86 -28.72 14.45 -6.27
C TYR A 86 -28.02 13.18 -5.78
N HIS A 87 -28.35 12.00 -6.33
CA HIS A 87 -27.69 10.71 -6.05
C HIS A 87 -26.73 10.24 -7.13
N LEU A 88 -26.70 10.88 -8.31
CA LEU A 88 -25.87 10.41 -9.43
C LEU A 88 -24.39 10.34 -9.05
N HIS A 89 -23.87 11.37 -8.37
CA HIS A 89 -22.49 11.37 -7.86
C HIS A 89 -22.21 10.24 -6.86
N ASN A 90 -23.20 9.84 -6.05
CA ASN A 90 -23.03 8.73 -5.11
C ASN A 90 -22.90 7.39 -5.84
N PHE A 91 -23.60 7.21 -6.96
CA PHE A 91 -23.41 6.05 -7.84
C PHE A 91 -22.04 6.04 -8.50
N GLU A 92 -21.54 7.19 -8.94
CA GLU A 92 -20.17 7.30 -9.48
C GLU A 92 -19.13 6.91 -8.41
N HIS A 93 -19.25 7.43 -7.20
CA HIS A 93 -18.39 7.06 -6.06
C HIS A 93 -18.50 5.56 -5.70
N ALA A 94 -19.71 5.01 -5.70
CA ALA A 94 -19.94 3.59 -5.46
C ALA A 94 -19.28 2.72 -6.55
N ASN A 95 -19.29 3.18 -7.81
CA ASN A 95 -18.62 2.48 -8.91
C ASN A 95 -17.09 2.49 -8.78
N ILE A 96 -16.49 3.58 -8.30
CA ILE A 96 -15.05 3.58 -7.95
C ILE A 96 -14.79 2.48 -6.92
N SER A 97 -15.55 2.46 -5.83
CA SER A 97 -15.41 1.47 -4.75
C SER A 97 -15.62 0.03 -5.26
N LEU A 98 -16.57 -0.17 -6.18
CA LEU A 98 -16.83 -1.47 -6.80
C LEU A 98 -15.63 -1.99 -7.59
N THR A 99 -14.90 -1.14 -8.33
CA THR A 99 -13.70 -1.59 -9.06
C THR A 99 -12.59 -2.07 -8.12
N PHE A 100 -12.38 -1.40 -6.98
CA PHE A 100 -11.44 -1.86 -5.95
C PHE A 100 -11.92 -3.15 -5.25
N PHE A 101 -13.23 -3.32 -5.06
CA PHE A 101 -13.79 -4.57 -4.54
C PHE A 101 -13.54 -5.74 -5.51
N VAL A 102 -13.73 -5.52 -6.81
CA VAL A 102 -13.44 -6.51 -7.86
C VAL A 102 -11.94 -6.85 -7.87
N TYR A 103 -11.06 -5.85 -7.83
CA TYR A 103 -9.62 -6.04 -7.69
C TYR A 103 -9.28 -6.96 -6.51
N ALA A 104 -9.80 -6.67 -5.31
CA ALA A 104 -9.46 -7.44 -4.12
C ALA A 104 -10.01 -8.87 -4.17
N SER A 105 -11.25 -9.04 -4.62
CA SER A 105 -11.91 -10.34 -4.73
C SER A 105 -11.22 -11.26 -5.74
N PHE A 106 -10.92 -10.74 -6.93
CA PHE A 106 -10.23 -11.51 -7.96
C PHE A 106 -8.76 -11.75 -7.62
N SER A 107 -8.11 -10.89 -6.84
CA SER A 107 -6.76 -11.15 -6.35
C SER A 107 -6.69 -12.41 -5.48
N ILE A 108 -7.69 -12.64 -4.63
CA ILE A 108 -7.82 -13.89 -3.86
C ILE A 108 -8.10 -15.07 -4.80
N LEU A 109 -8.96 -14.88 -5.80
CA LEU A 109 -9.31 -15.93 -6.76
C LEU A 109 -8.08 -16.36 -7.59
N PHE A 110 -7.31 -15.40 -8.09
CA PHE A 110 -6.10 -15.65 -8.86
C PHE A 110 -5.05 -16.38 -8.04
N ASP A 111 -4.84 -16.01 -6.76
CA ASP A 111 -3.92 -16.72 -5.86
C ASP A 111 -4.29 -18.18 -5.62
N LYS A 112 -5.58 -18.53 -5.71
CA LYS A 112 -6.06 -19.90 -5.50
C LYS A 112 -6.07 -20.76 -6.76
N ILE A 113 -6.31 -20.15 -7.91
CA ILE A 113 -6.60 -20.90 -9.16
C ILE A 113 -5.42 -20.87 -10.13
N ILE A 114 -4.64 -19.80 -10.18
CA ILE A 114 -3.62 -19.59 -11.21
C ILE A 114 -2.27 -20.11 -10.72
N PRO A 115 -1.68 -21.16 -11.34
CA PRO A 115 -0.40 -21.71 -10.88
C PRO A 115 0.81 -20.82 -11.20
N SER A 116 0.71 -20.02 -12.27
CA SER A 116 1.78 -19.13 -12.72
C SER A 116 1.76 -17.83 -11.92
N THR A 117 2.75 -17.64 -11.05
CA THR A 117 2.90 -16.41 -10.25
C THR A 117 3.04 -15.16 -11.11
N LEU A 118 3.69 -15.26 -12.27
CA LEU A 118 3.81 -14.16 -13.23
C LEU A 118 2.44 -13.76 -13.79
N THR A 119 1.64 -14.73 -14.23
CA THR A 119 0.31 -14.50 -14.79
C THR A 119 -0.65 -13.97 -13.72
N GLN A 120 -0.63 -14.57 -12.54
CA GLN A 120 -1.40 -14.13 -11.37
C GLN A 120 -1.11 -12.64 -11.06
N ASN A 121 0.16 -12.29 -10.86
CA ASN A 121 0.56 -10.92 -10.52
C ASN A 121 0.22 -9.93 -11.65
N GLY A 122 0.43 -10.32 -12.91
CA GLY A 122 0.07 -9.50 -14.06
C GLY A 122 -1.43 -9.20 -14.14
N LEU A 123 -2.29 -10.20 -13.93
CA LEU A 123 -3.75 -10.01 -13.93
C LEU A 123 -4.22 -9.17 -12.73
N THR A 124 -3.63 -9.37 -11.55
CA THR A 124 -3.91 -8.51 -10.40
C THR A 124 -3.51 -7.05 -10.66
N LEU A 125 -2.33 -6.81 -11.24
CA LEU A 125 -1.90 -5.46 -11.62
C LEU A 125 -2.79 -4.84 -12.69
N PHE A 126 -3.27 -5.64 -13.64
CA PHE A 126 -4.27 -5.18 -14.62
C PHE A 126 -5.55 -4.70 -13.93
N LEU A 127 -6.11 -5.49 -13.01
CA LEU A 127 -7.31 -5.06 -12.26
C LEU A 127 -7.03 -3.82 -11.40
N GLY A 128 -5.85 -3.72 -10.79
CA GLY A 128 -5.45 -2.52 -10.05
C GLY A 128 -5.37 -1.30 -10.95
N ALA A 129 -4.80 -1.44 -12.16
CA ALA A 129 -4.74 -0.37 -13.14
C ALA A 129 -6.14 0.04 -13.63
N VAL A 130 -7.06 -0.91 -13.82
CA VAL A 130 -8.46 -0.60 -14.14
C VAL A 130 -9.12 0.18 -13.00
N ALA A 131 -8.89 -0.21 -11.74
CA ALA A 131 -9.45 0.50 -10.58
C ALA A 131 -8.93 1.93 -10.47
N PHE A 132 -7.61 2.15 -10.53
CA PHE A 132 -7.02 3.49 -10.52
C PHE A 132 -7.37 4.30 -11.78
N GLY A 133 -7.51 3.65 -12.94
CA GLY A 133 -7.94 4.30 -14.17
C GLY A 133 -9.39 4.77 -14.10
N GLN A 134 -10.29 3.96 -13.52
CA GLN A 134 -11.68 4.33 -13.27
C GLN A 134 -11.78 5.45 -12.23
N GLU A 135 -11.01 5.36 -11.14
CA GLU A 135 -10.91 6.40 -10.13
C GLU A 135 -10.46 7.74 -10.74
N LEU A 136 -9.39 7.71 -11.55
CA LEU A 136 -8.90 8.89 -12.26
C LEU A 136 -9.96 9.47 -13.21
N LEU A 137 -10.62 8.62 -14.00
CA LEU A 137 -11.63 9.04 -14.96
C LEU A 137 -12.82 9.70 -14.25
N LEU A 138 -13.37 9.06 -13.24
CA LEU A 138 -14.52 9.59 -12.51
C LEU A 138 -14.16 10.84 -11.72
N PHE A 139 -12.97 10.92 -11.11
CA PHE A 139 -12.53 12.17 -10.51
C PHE A 139 -12.23 13.26 -11.53
N HIS A 140 -11.80 12.94 -12.74
CA HIS A 140 -11.64 13.94 -13.78
C HIS A 140 -12.98 14.56 -14.17
N LEU A 141 -13.97 13.71 -14.47
CA LEU A 141 -15.33 14.14 -14.81
C LEU A 141 -15.99 14.89 -13.63
N HIS A 142 -15.87 14.36 -12.42
CA HIS A 142 -16.41 15.01 -11.23
C HIS A 142 -15.68 16.32 -10.87
N SER A 143 -14.36 16.38 -11.06
CA SER A 143 -13.58 17.59 -10.79
C SER A 143 -13.80 18.67 -11.84
N THR A 144 -14.30 18.35 -13.03
CA THR A 144 -14.78 19.39 -13.96
C THR A 144 -16.03 20.09 -13.44
N ASP A 145 -16.78 19.48 -12.51
CA ASP A 145 -17.90 20.13 -11.82
C ASP A 145 -17.39 21.08 -10.71
N HIS A 146 -16.22 20.78 -10.14
CA HIS A 146 -15.58 21.58 -9.09
C HIS A 146 -14.77 22.75 -9.64
N MET A 147 -15.36 23.94 -9.72
CA MET A 147 -14.64 25.16 -10.07
C MET A 147 -14.09 25.88 -8.83
N GLY A 148 -12.85 26.38 -8.91
CA GLY A 148 -12.25 27.23 -7.89
C GLY A 148 -11.19 26.55 -7.03
N VAL A 149 -11.32 26.63 -5.70
CA VAL A 149 -10.31 26.11 -4.75
C VAL A 149 -10.40 24.59 -4.64
N GLU A 150 -11.61 24.05 -4.52
CA GLU A 150 -11.86 22.60 -4.48
C GLU A 150 -11.34 21.89 -5.74
N GLY A 151 -11.62 22.47 -6.93
CA GLY A 151 -11.06 21.97 -8.19
C GLY A 151 -9.54 21.94 -8.22
N GLN A 152 -8.86 22.91 -7.60
CA GLN A 152 -7.38 22.91 -7.53
C GLN A 152 -6.85 21.75 -6.68
N TYR A 153 -7.50 21.47 -5.54
CA TYR A 153 -7.17 20.34 -4.67
C TYR A 153 -7.34 19.00 -5.39
N HIS A 154 -8.48 18.82 -6.08
CA HIS A 154 -8.81 17.59 -6.80
C HIS A 154 -7.96 17.40 -8.07
N TRP A 155 -7.60 18.49 -8.76
CA TRP A 155 -6.66 18.41 -9.88
C TRP A 155 -5.29 17.85 -9.45
N LEU A 156 -4.77 18.31 -8.31
CA LEU A 156 -3.52 17.79 -7.74
C LEU A 156 -3.66 16.32 -7.29
N LEU A 157 -4.83 15.94 -6.76
CA LEU A 157 -5.12 14.54 -6.43
C LEU A 157 -5.06 13.65 -7.70
N GLN A 158 -5.66 14.10 -8.81
CA GLN A 158 -5.62 13.38 -10.08
C GLN A 158 -4.20 13.15 -10.59
N VAL A 159 -3.28 14.10 -10.39
CA VAL A 159 -1.86 13.92 -10.74
C VAL A 159 -1.23 12.77 -9.95
N ILE A 160 -1.54 12.65 -8.65
CA ILE A 160 -1.05 11.53 -7.82
C ILE A 160 -1.66 10.21 -8.30
N ILE A 161 -2.98 10.16 -8.52
CA ILE A 161 -3.68 8.96 -8.99
C ILE A 161 -3.14 8.52 -10.35
N PHE A 162 -2.87 9.46 -11.26
CA PHE A 162 -2.26 9.17 -12.55
C PHE A 162 -0.88 8.52 -12.40
N SER A 163 -0.04 9.00 -11.47
CA SER A 163 1.23 8.37 -11.13
C SER A 163 1.03 6.92 -10.63
N THR A 164 0.05 6.70 -9.75
CA THR A 164 -0.31 5.36 -9.25
C THR A 164 -0.79 4.45 -10.39
N PHE A 165 -1.64 4.94 -11.28
CA PHE A 165 -2.14 4.23 -12.45
C PHE A 165 -0.99 3.80 -13.37
N VAL A 166 -0.13 4.74 -13.78
CA VAL A 166 1.00 4.48 -14.67
C VAL A 166 1.97 3.47 -14.07
N THR A 167 2.35 3.63 -12.80
CA THR A 167 3.27 2.70 -12.13
C THR A 167 2.65 1.32 -11.88
N THR A 168 1.33 1.24 -11.74
CA THR A 168 0.60 -0.03 -11.69
C THR A 168 0.64 -0.74 -13.04
N LEU A 169 0.37 -0.03 -14.14
CA LEU A 169 0.50 -0.57 -15.50
C LEU A 169 1.91 -1.01 -15.83
N LEU A 170 2.92 -0.18 -15.52
CA LEU A 170 4.34 -0.49 -15.74
C LEU A 170 4.81 -1.69 -14.92
N GLY A 171 4.12 -2.04 -13.84
CA GLY A 171 4.41 -3.25 -13.07
C GLY A 171 4.22 -4.55 -13.86
N ILE A 172 3.40 -4.53 -14.93
CA ILE A 172 3.14 -5.70 -15.77
C ILE A 172 4.35 -6.05 -16.65
N PRO A 173 4.89 -5.14 -17.49
CA PRO A 173 6.09 -5.42 -18.28
C PRO A 173 7.39 -5.41 -17.46
N PHE A 174 7.40 -4.74 -16.29
CA PHE A 174 8.61 -4.59 -15.47
C PHE A 174 8.45 -5.15 -14.04
N PRO A 175 8.12 -6.45 -13.86
CA PRO A 175 7.83 -7.03 -12.55
C PRO A 175 9.04 -7.07 -11.61
N LYS A 176 10.27 -6.98 -12.15
CA LYS A 176 11.52 -6.97 -11.37
C LYS A 176 12.02 -5.55 -11.02
N SER A 177 11.29 -4.50 -11.39
CA SER A 177 11.68 -3.12 -11.09
C SER A 177 11.25 -2.72 -9.68
N PHE A 178 12.20 -2.71 -8.73
CA PHE A 178 11.98 -2.19 -7.38
C PHE A 178 11.60 -0.70 -7.40
N LEU A 179 12.22 0.10 -8.28
CA LEU A 179 11.90 1.53 -8.35
C LEU A 179 10.45 1.76 -8.77
N ASN A 180 9.93 0.98 -9.73
CA ASN A 180 8.54 1.12 -10.15
C ASN A 180 7.56 0.79 -9.03
N SER A 181 7.79 -0.29 -8.28
CA SER A 181 6.92 -0.66 -7.17
C SER A 181 7.06 0.29 -5.97
N PHE A 182 8.26 0.81 -5.71
CA PHE A 182 8.50 1.84 -4.70
C PHE A 182 7.73 3.12 -5.02
N VAL A 183 7.80 3.61 -6.26
CA VAL A 183 7.03 4.79 -6.70
C VAL A 183 5.53 4.51 -6.63
N ARG A 184 5.07 3.31 -7.01
CA ARG A 184 3.65 2.93 -6.84
C ARG A 184 3.20 3.04 -5.39
N SER A 185 3.96 2.44 -4.45
CA SER A 185 3.63 2.48 -3.01
C SER A 185 3.69 3.90 -2.45
N TYR A 186 4.68 4.69 -2.88
CA TYR A 186 4.80 6.11 -2.57
C TYR A 186 3.56 6.88 -3.02
N SER A 187 3.11 6.70 -4.26
CA SER A 187 1.97 7.42 -4.83
C SER A 187 0.65 7.00 -4.16
N ILE A 188 0.44 5.72 -3.84
CA ILE A 188 -0.73 5.27 -3.06
C ILE A 188 -0.75 5.90 -1.67
N MET A 189 0.39 5.91 -0.99
CA MET A 189 0.50 6.52 0.34
C MET A 189 0.23 8.03 0.27
N PHE A 190 0.79 8.72 -0.73
CA PHE A 190 0.60 10.15 -0.92
C PHE A 190 -0.85 10.48 -1.31
N GLN A 191 -1.50 9.66 -2.13
CA GLN A 191 -2.92 9.78 -2.45
C GLN A 191 -3.75 9.78 -1.16
N GLY A 192 -3.48 8.85 -0.25
CA GLY A 192 -4.15 8.79 1.04
C GLY A 192 -3.95 10.03 1.90
N ILE A 193 -2.70 10.50 2.02
CA ILE A 193 -2.37 11.72 2.76
C ILE A 193 -3.06 12.93 2.15
N TRP A 194 -2.99 13.09 0.83
CA TRP A 194 -3.57 14.24 0.15
C TRP A 194 -5.10 14.24 0.27
N MET A 195 -5.77 13.09 0.17
CA MET A 195 -7.22 13.00 0.44
C MET A 195 -7.57 13.45 1.85
N MET A 196 -6.81 13.05 2.88
CA MET A 196 -7.05 13.54 4.24
C MET A 196 -6.86 15.07 4.34
N VAL A 197 -5.85 15.62 3.66
CA VAL A 197 -5.62 17.07 3.59
C VAL A 197 -6.79 17.78 2.93
N ILE A 198 -7.31 17.28 1.80
CA ILE A 198 -8.49 17.82 1.11
C ILE A 198 -9.67 17.89 2.09
N GLY A 199 -9.97 16.77 2.76
CA GLY A 199 -11.03 16.68 3.76
C GLY A 199 -10.90 17.72 4.87
N ILE A 200 -9.71 17.86 5.44
CA ILE A 200 -9.48 18.78 6.56
C ILE A 200 -9.52 20.25 6.09
N MET A 201 -8.85 20.57 4.98
CA MET A 201 -8.65 21.95 4.55
C MET A 201 -9.91 22.61 3.98
N LEU A 202 -10.76 21.85 3.28
CA LEU A 202 -11.96 22.40 2.64
C LEU A 202 -13.18 22.48 3.58
N TRP A 203 -13.25 21.61 4.61
CA TRP A 203 -14.43 21.52 5.48
C TRP A 203 -14.18 21.96 6.95
N THR A 204 -13.00 22.51 7.25
CA THR A 204 -12.69 23.12 8.56
C THR A 204 -12.59 24.64 8.42
N PRO A 205 -13.49 25.44 9.02
CA PRO A 205 -13.54 26.90 8.85
C PRO A 205 -12.22 27.63 9.12
N GLU A 206 -11.45 27.15 10.10
CA GLU A 206 -10.19 27.76 10.55
C GLU A 206 -9.06 27.64 9.51
N PHE A 207 -9.17 26.71 8.56
CA PHE A 207 -8.16 26.48 7.52
C PHE A 207 -8.48 27.16 6.18
N ILE A 208 -9.60 27.89 6.10
CA ILE A 208 -10.01 28.55 4.86
C ILE A 208 -9.14 29.77 4.58
N ALA A 209 -8.70 29.88 3.33
CA ALA A 209 -7.88 30.99 2.88
C ALA A 209 -8.58 32.34 3.06
N LYS A 210 -7.80 33.37 3.44
CA LYS A 210 -8.30 34.74 3.61
C LYS A 210 -9.04 35.22 2.36
N GLY A 211 -10.27 35.69 2.56
CA GLY A 211 -11.15 36.18 1.49
C GLY A 211 -12.02 35.10 0.85
N CYS A 212 -11.95 33.87 1.37
CA CYS A 212 -12.84 32.77 1.02
C CYS A 212 -13.72 32.37 2.22
N PHE A 213 -14.84 31.72 1.94
CA PHE A 213 -15.86 31.32 2.91
C PHE A 213 -16.52 30.01 2.46
N ILE A 214 -17.10 29.28 3.42
CA ILE A 214 -17.95 28.12 3.12
C ILE A 214 -19.32 28.62 2.69
N ASN A 215 -19.77 28.21 1.51
CA ASN A 215 -21.14 28.39 1.05
C ASN A 215 -21.85 27.03 0.99
N PHE A 216 -23.17 27.03 1.16
CA PHE A 216 -23.99 25.85 0.96
C PHE A 216 -24.70 25.96 -0.39
N GLU A 217 -24.33 25.12 -1.34
CA GLU A 217 -24.85 25.10 -2.71
C GLU A 217 -25.28 23.66 -3.02
N GLU A 218 -26.44 23.49 -3.67
CA GLU A 218 -26.90 22.18 -4.18
C GLU A 218 -26.78 21.02 -3.17
N GLY A 219 -27.11 21.28 -1.89
CA GLY A 219 -27.09 20.26 -0.84
C GLY A 219 -25.71 19.94 -0.23
N HIS A 220 -24.65 20.66 -0.60
CA HIS A 220 -23.29 20.43 -0.09
C HIS A 220 -22.54 21.73 0.24
N LYS A 221 -21.48 21.60 1.05
CA LYS A 221 -20.62 22.72 1.46
C LYS A 221 -19.47 22.87 0.47
N VAL A 222 -19.35 24.05 -0.14
CA VAL A 222 -18.30 24.41 -1.10
C VAL A 222 -17.54 25.65 -0.64
N VAL A 223 -16.26 25.76 -0.99
CA VAL A 223 -15.46 26.95 -0.68
C VAL A 223 -15.54 27.95 -1.84
N ARG A 224 -16.10 29.14 -1.57
CA ARG A 224 -16.17 30.27 -2.52
C ARG A 224 -15.30 31.42 -2.04
N CYS A 225 -14.88 32.28 -2.95
CA CYS A 225 -14.04 33.45 -2.64
C CYS A 225 -14.71 34.74 -3.13
N HIS A 226 -14.54 35.83 -2.37
CA HIS A 226 -15.25 37.09 -2.63
C HIS A 226 -14.83 37.77 -3.93
N ASN A 227 -13.57 37.62 -4.34
CA ASN A 227 -13.04 38.25 -5.54
C ASN A 227 -11.97 37.36 -6.19
N LYS A 228 -11.57 37.72 -7.41
CA LYS A 228 -10.58 36.97 -8.20
C LYS A 228 -9.22 36.91 -7.50
N GLU A 229 -8.79 37.98 -6.85
CA GLU A 229 -7.51 38.02 -6.14
C GLU A 229 -7.46 37.02 -4.97
N ALA A 230 -8.54 36.92 -4.18
CA ALA A 230 -8.67 35.94 -3.12
C ALA A 230 -8.68 34.50 -3.66
N LEU A 231 -9.33 34.28 -4.80
CA LEU A 231 -9.34 32.97 -5.46
C LEU A 231 -7.93 32.55 -5.93
N GLU A 232 -7.22 33.44 -6.63
CA GLU A 232 -5.85 33.16 -7.10
C GLU A 232 -4.87 32.96 -5.92
N ARG A 233 -5.05 33.74 -4.85
CA ARG A 233 -4.32 33.54 -3.59
C ARG A 233 -4.60 32.15 -3.02
N ALA A 234 -5.87 31.76 -2.90
CA ALA A 234 -6.24 30.46 -2.34
C ALA A 234 -5.64 29.31 -3.16
N LYS A 235 -5.78 29.34 -4.50
CA LYS A 235 -5.17 28.34 -5.39
C LYS A 235 -3.65 28.27 -5.24
N SER A 236 -2.99 29.42 -5.13
CA SER A 236 -1.54 29.48 -4.92
C SER A 236 -1.12 28.86 -3.58
N LEU A 237 -1.92 29.06 -2.51
CA LEU A 237 -1.68 28.42 -1.21
C LEU A 237 -1.85 26.89 -1.30
N VAL A 238 -2.84 26.40 -2.05
CA VAL A 238 -2.99 24.95 -2.31
C VAL A 238 -1.74 24.39 -2.99
N ASN A 239 -1.21 25.09 -4.00
CA ASN A 239 0.00 24.65 -4.71
C ASN A 239 1.25 24.63 -3.81
N ILE A 240 1.41 25.65 -2.96
CA ILE A 240 2.50 25.72 -1.98
C ILE A 240 2.37 24.58 -0.96
N GLN A 241 1.16 24.36 -0.43
CA GLN A 241 0.87 23.28 0.49
C GLN A 241 1.22 21.92 -0.13
N PHE A 242 0.74 21.66 -1.35
CA PHE A 242 1.05 20.43 -2.08
C PHE A 242 2.56 20.25 -2.27
N SER A 243 3.28 21.32 -2.61
CA SER A 243 4.73 21.29 -2.78
C SER A 243 5.45 20.90 -1.49
N TRP A 244 5.01 21.41 -0.34
CA TRP A 244 5.57 21.02 0.96
C TRP A 244 5.25 19.57 1.34
N TYR A 245 4.03 19.10 1.09
CA TYR A 245 3.70 17.69 1.29
C TYR A 245 4.52 16.77 0.38
N LEU A 246 4.68 17.12 -0.89
CA LEU A 246 5.48 16.37 -1.84
C LEU A 246 6.93 16.23 -1.36
N VAL A 247 7.56 17.34 -0.97
CA VAL A 247 8.93 17.34 -0.42
C VAL A 247 8.99 16.55 0.89
N GLY A 248 8.09 16.81 1.83
CA GLY A 248 8.09 16.16 3.14
C GLY A 248 7.91 14.65 3.06
N ILE A 249 6.96 14.18 2.24
CA ILE A 249 6.71 12.76 2.03
C ILE A 249 7.87 12.11 1.28
N THR A 250 8.49 12.79 0.30
CA THR A 250 9.69 12.29 -0.38
C THR A 250 10.86 12.10 0.60
N VAL A 251 11.14 13.11 1.43
CA VAL A 251 12.20 13.02 2.44
C VAL A 251 11.90 11.89 3.42
N PHE A 252 10.65 11.77 3.87
CA PHE A 252 10.22 10.69 4.76
C PHE A 252 10.44 9.31 4.14
N THR A 253 9.98 9.06 2.91
CA THR A 253 10.09 7.73 2.28
C THR A 253 11.53 7.34 1.95
N LEU A 254 12.36 8.29 1.51
CA LEU A 254 13.78 8.05 1.28
C LEU A 254 14.53 7.79 2.58
N SER A 255 14.24 8.55 3.64
CA SER A 255 14.82 8.32 4.97
C SER A 255 14.41 6.96 5.52
N LEU A 256 13.12 6.60 5.40
CA LEU A 256 12.60 5.30 5.79
C LEU A 256 13.28 4.17 5.03
N TYR A 257 13.49 4.31 3.72
CA TYR A 257 14.25 3.35 2.92
C TYR A 257 15.67 3.15 3.45
N LEU A 258 16.42 4.24 3.68
CA LEU A 258 17.79 4.16 4.19
C LEU A 258 17.86 3.46 5.54
N VAL A 259 16.97 3.82 6.47
CA VAL A 259 16.90 3.21 7.81
C VAL A 259 16.58 1.72 7.71
N LEU A 260 15.57 1.34 6.93
CA LEU A 260 15.12 -0.05 6.85
C LEU A 260 16.11 -0.93 6.10
N VAL A 261 16.74 -0.45 5.03
CA VAL A 261 17.75 -1.25 4.30
C VAL A 261 18.96 -1.53 5.20
N ASN A 262 19.43 -0.54 5.95
CA ASN A 262 20.52 -0.76 6.91
C ASN A 262 20.11 -1.76 7.98
N PHE A 263 18.93 -1.57 8.59
CA PHE A 263 18.40 -2.48 9.60
C PHE A 263 18.25 -3.92 9.08
N PHE A 264 17.67 -4.12 7.90
CA PHE A 264 17.51 -5.47 7.35
C PHE A 264 18.83 -6.09 6.92
N ARG A 265 19.77 -5.30 6.38
CA ARG A 265 21.08 -5.80 5.99
C ARG A 265 21.90 -6.27 7.19
N GLU A 266 21.93 -5.48 8.26
CA GLU A 266 22.57 -5.87 9.53
C GLU A 266 21.97 -7.17 10.07
N ASN A 267 20.64 -7.31 10.05
CA ASN A 267 19.98 -8.53 10.47
C ASN A 267 20.33 -9.73 9.56
N VAL A 268 20.36 -9.57 8.23
CA VAL A 268 20.74 -10.65 7.31
C VAL A 268 22.19 -11.07 7.52
N GLU A 269 23.10 -10.11 7.65
CA GLU A 269 24.51 -10.38 7.92
C GLU A 269 24.66 -11.09 9.27
N TYR A 270 23.98 -10.61 10.32
CA TYR A 270 23.95 -11.23 11.65
C TYR A 270 23.40 -12.67 11.65
N PHE A 271 22.25 -12.91 11.01
CA PHE A 271 21.69 -14.26 10.88
C PHE A 271 22.58 -15.18 10.05
N SER A 272 23.22 -14.67 8.99
CA SER A 272 24.17 -15.46 8.19
C SER A 272 25.43 -15.81 8.97
N LEU A 273 25.91 -14.90 9.83
CA LEU A 273 27.01 -15.13 10.76
C LEU A 273 26.63 -16.18 11.81
N ILE A 274 25.47 -16.06 12.44
CA ILE A 274 24.97 -17.05 13.41
C ILE A 274 24.82 -18.43 12.77
N SER A 275 24.29 -18.51 11.55
CA SER A 275 24.15 -19.77 10.82
C SER A 275 25.51 -20.40 10.56
N LYS A 276 26.52 -19.61 10.15
CA LYS A 276 27.89 -20.09 9.97
C LYS A 276 28.54 -20.53 11.28
N PHE A 277 28.32 -19.79 12.37
CA PHE A 277 28.83 -20.16 13.69
C PHE A 277 28.25 -21.48 14.18
N HIS A 278 26.94 -21.72 13.99
CA HIS A 278 26.33 -23.01 14.32
C HIS A 278 26.83 -24.14 13.42
N GLU A 279 26.98 -23.90 12.11
CA GLU A 279 27.57 -24.90 11.19
C GLU A 279 29.03 -25.23 11.57
N GLU A 280 29.81 -24.25 12.03
CA GLU A 280 31.18 -24.47 12.50
C GLU A 280 31.23 -25.19 13.85
N GLU A 281 30.33 -24.88 14.80
CA GLU A 281 30.19 -25.60 16.07
C GLU A 281 29.78 -27.06 15.86
N ASP A 282 28.78 -27.32 15.00
CA ASP A 282 28.33 -28.67 14.65
C ASP A 282 29.46 -29.48 14.01
N LEU A 283 30.27 -28.84 13.14
CA LEU A 283 31.43 -29.48 12.52
C LEU A 283 32.53 -29.79 13.55
N PHE A 284 32.75 -28.91 14.53
CA PHE A 284 33.72 -29.12 15.60
C PHE A 284 33.31 -30.26 16.55
N GLU A 285 32.04 -30.32 16.94
CA GLU A 285 31.50 -31.41 17.77
C GLU A 285 31.64 -32.77 17.06
N ASP A 286 31.37 -32.84 15.75
CA ASP A 286 31.47 -34.10 15.00
C ASP A 286 32.92 -34.57 14.85
N VAL A 287 33.88 -33.65 14.65
CA VAL A 287 35.33 -33.97 14.63
C VAL A 287 35.80 -34.45 16.00
N GLU A 288 35.33 -33.85 17.10
CA GLU A 288 35.70 -34.26 18.45
C GLU A 288 35.10 -35.63 18.81
N ALA A 289 33.87 -35.91 18.39
CA ALA A 289 33.23 -37.22 18.53
C ALA A 289 33.96 -38.32 17.74
N GLN A 290 34.42 -38.03 16.52
CA GLN A 290 35.25 -38.95 15.73
C GLN A 290 36.61 -39.21 16.37
N LYS A 291 37.27 -38.17 16.89
CA LYS A 291 38.55 -38.31 17.61
C LYS A 291 38.40 -39.17 18.87
N LYS A 292 37.31 -39.00 19.62
CA LYS A 292 37.02 -39.79 20.83
C LYS A 292 36.77 -41.27 20.50
N LYS A 293 36.06 -41.57 19.40
CA LYS A 293 35.90 -42.94 18.87
C LYS A 293 37.24 -43.56 18.46
N LEU A 294 38.10 -42.81 17.77
CA LEU A 294 39.42 -43.29 17.35
C LEU A 294 40.33 -43.60 18.55
N VAL A 295 40.34 -42.73 19.58
CA VAL A 295 41.12 -42.95 20.80
C VAL A 295 40.62 -44.16 21.59
N ASN A 296 39.30 -44.35 21.68
CA ASN A 296 38.72 -45.53 22.33
C ASN A 296 39.06 -46.82 21.56
N HIS A 297 38.99 -46.80 20.23
CA HIS A 297 39.34 -47.95 19.41
C HIS A 297 40.84 -48.33 19.55
N ILE A 298 41.74 -47.34 19.61
CA ILE A 298 43.18 -47.57 19.84
C ILE A 298 43.44 -48.08 21.28
N GLY A 299 42.68 -47.59 22.25
CA GLY A 299 42.75 -48.05 23.65
C GLY A 299 42.29 -49.50 23.83
N GLU A 300 41.22 -49.92 23.14
CA GLU A 300 40.75 -51.30 23.13
C GLU A 300 41.74 -52.23 22.41
N GLN A 301 42.35 -51.78 21.31
CA GLN A 301 43.35 -52.55 20.58
C GLN A 301 44.63 -52.77 21.43
N LYS A 302 45.04 -51.78 22.21
CA LYS A 302 46.17 -51.91 23.16
C LYS A 302 45.87 -52.86 24.33
N ARG A 303 44.64 -52.84 24.87
CA ARG A 303 44.21 -53.79 25.92
C ARG A 303 44.15 -55.23 25.43
N PHE A 304 43.76 -55.46 24.17
CA PHE A 304 43.78 -56.79 23.56
C PHE A 304 45.21 -57.34 23.39
N VAL A 305 46.18 -56.49 23.06
CA VAL A 305 47.59 -56.88 22.91
C VAL A 305 48.27 -57.15 24.26
N GLU A 306 47.88 -56.47 25.34
CA GLU A 306 48.39 -56.74 26.69
C GLU A 306 47.84 -58.03 27.31
N MET A 307 46.60 -58.43 26.99
CA MET A 307 46.04 -59.70 27.48
C MET A 307 46.66 -60.93 26.79
N GLY A 308 47.04 -60.83 25.51
CA GLY A 308 47.70 -61.93 24.79
C GLY A 308 49.15 -62.23 25.23
N LYS A 309 49.76 -61.39 26.07
CA LYS A 309 51.13 -61.60 26.59
C LYS A 309 51.18 -62.24 27.98
N ARG A 310 50.04 -62.48 28.64
CA ARG A 310 49.97 -63.07 29.99
C ARG A 310 49.70 -64.58 30.04
N GLU A 311 49.55 -65.26 28.91
CA GLU A 311 49.23 -66.70 28.86
C GLU A 311 50.43 -67.63 28.56
N ASN A 312 51.66 -67.12 28.46
CA ASN A 312 52.86 -67.96 28.37
C ASN A 312 53.78 -67.73 29.56
N ASN A 313 53.49 -68.41 30.67
CA ASN A 313 54.47 -68.90 31.66
C ASN A 313 53.80 -69.96 32.55
#